data_AF-A0A2U9NLY5-F1
#
_entry.id   AF-A0A2U9NLY5-F1
#
_cell.length_a   1.000
_cell.length_b   1.000
_cell.length_c   1.000
_cell.angle_alpha   90.00
_cell.angle_beta   90.00
_cell.angle_gamma   90.00
#
_symmetry.space_group_name_H-M   'P 1'
#
loop_
_entity.id
_entity.type
_entity.pdbx_description
1 polymer ?
#
loop_
_entity_poly.entity_id
_entity_poly.type
_entity_poly.pdbx_seq_one_letter_code
_entity_poly.pdbx_strand_id
1 'polypeptide(L)'
;MMEIHEKLQEIRQLVISSRTRWKDAHDRRFVPIQTFPSLKSTADIPPAPLQLVVPATFHSQIQKYQLSSRSHEALLQSLDDMLNIYSQQFDQLTRNLTQTSVPKLQSILPNLIEKTQNGFQHHFEQHGLPKLMKEVEAFAKEHPSTESTPPPPTRQSSIPAYEA
;
A
#
# COMPACT_ATOMS: atom_id res chain seq x y z
N MET A 1 -64.58 7.71 -39.85
CA MET A 1 -64.13 7.53 -38.45
C MET A 1 -63.80 6.07 -38.07
N MET A 2 -64.07 5.04 -38.90
CA MET A 2 -63.68 3.64 -38.61
C MET A 2 -62.19 3.32 -38.88
N GLU A 3 -61.57 3.88 -39.92
CA GLU A 3 -60.18 3.53 -40.30
C GLU A 3 -59.11 3.81 -39.24
N ILE A 4 -59.29 4.88 -38.45
CA ILE A 4 -58.28 5.27 -37.46
C ILE A 4 -58.24 4.25 -36.31
N HIS A 5 -59.38 3.66 -35.98
CA HIS A 5 -59.49 2.69 -34.90
C HIS A 5 -58.82 1.35 -35.27
N GLU A 6 -58.95 0.93 -36.52
CA GLU A 6 -58.30 -0.28 -37.06
C GLU A 6 -56.78 -0.10 -37.11
N LYS A 7 -56.30 1.05 -37.63
CA LYS A 7 -54.86 1.38 -37.65
C LYS A 7 -54.25 1.43 -36.24
N LEU A 8 -54.99 1.93 -35.25
CA LEU A 8 -54.55 1.93 -33.85
C LEU A 8 -54.44 0.50 -33.27
N GLN A 9 -55.37 -0.39 -33.63
CA GLN A 9 -55.28 -1.80 -33.22
C GLN A 9 -54.08 -2.51 -33.85
N GLU A 10 -53.80 -2.26 -35.14
CA GLU A 10 -52.63 -2.81 -35.83
C GLU A 10 -51.32 -2.35 -35.20
N ILE A 11 -51.18 -1.06 -34.90
CA ILE A 11 -50.00 -0.52 -34.20
C ILE A 11 -49.84 -1.18 -32.83
N ARG A 12 -50.95 -1.35 -32.09
CA ARG A 12 -50.91 -2.00 -30.79
C ARG A 12 -50.44 -3.46 -30.90
N GLN A 13 -50.89 -4.20 -31.91
CA GLN A 13 -50.43 -5.56 -32.18
C GLN A 13 -48.96 -5.61 -32.61
N LEU A 14 -48.50 -4.63 -33.38
CA LEU A 14 -47.10 -4.49 -33.77
C LEU A 14 -46.19 -4.23 -32.55
N VAL A 15 -46.63 -3.37 -31.62
CA VAL A 15 -45.88 -3.08 -30.39
C VAL A 15 -45.84 -4.30 -29.47
N ILE A 16 -46.95 -5.04 -29.36
CA ILE A 16 -46.99 -6.27 -28.54
C ILE A 16 -46.06 -7.32 -29.15
N SER A 17 -46.18 -7.59 -30.45
CA SER A 17 -45.35 -8.60 -31.12
C SER A 17 -43.86 -8.26 -31.15
N SER A 18 -43.50 -6.99 -31.31
CA SER A 18 -42.10 -6.54 -31.23
C SER A 18 -41.54 -6.69 -29.81
N ARG A 19 -42.33 -6.36 -28.78
CA ARG A 19 -41.93 -6.58 -27.37
C ARG A 19 -41.66 -8.05 -27.08
N THR A 20 -42.53 -8.96 -27.54
CA THR A 20 -42.33 -10.40 -27.33
C THR A 20 -41.09 -10.91 -28.05
N ARG A 21 -40.88 -10.51 -29.31
CA ARG A 21 -39.69 -10.88 -30.07
C ARG A 21 -38.40 -10.36 -29.44
N TRP A 22 -38.41 -9.13 -28.93
CA TRP A 22 -37.25 -8.58 -28.26
C TRP A 22 -36.97 -9.29 -26.94
N LYS A 23 -38.00 -9.61 -26.17
CA LYS A 23 -37.87 -10.41 -24.95
C LYS A 23 -37.30 -11.80 -25.24
N ASP A 24 -37.83 -12.51 -26.22
CA ASP A 24 -37.33 -13.85 -26.59
C ASP A 24 -35.90 -13.79 -27.11
N ALA A 25 -35.54 -12.77 -27.91
CA ALA A 25 -34.17 -12.57 -28.37
C ALA A 25 -33.23 -12.21 -27.22
N HIS A 26 -33.70 -11.40 -26.26
CA HIS A 26 -32.96 -11.07 -25.05
C HIS A 26 -32.74 -12.32 -24.18
N ASP A 27 -33.78 -13.10 -23.91
CA ASP A 27 -33.70 -14.29 -23.06
C ASP A 27 -32.86 -15.42 -23.69
N ARG A 28 -32.84 -15.52 -25.03
CA ARG A 28 -31.94 -16.44 -25.76
C ARG A 28 -30.48 -16.01 -25.74
N ARG A 29 -30.22 -14.70 -25.78
CA ARG A 29 -28.86 -14.15 -25.90
C ARG A 29 -28.22 -13.88 -24.54
N PHE A 30 -29.06 -13.57 -23.55
CA PHE A 30 -28.71 -13.31 -22.16
C PHE A 30 -29.52 -14.30 -21.33
N VAL A 31 -28.88 -15.43 -21.02
CA VAL A 31 -29.44 -16.46 -20.13
C VAL A 31 -30.06 -15.76 -18.91
N PRO A 32 -31.26 -16.15 -18.45
CA PRO A 32 -31.83 -15.62 -17.22
C PRO A 32 -30.77 -15.71 -16.14
N ILE A 33 -30.49 -14.59 -15.47
CA ILE A 33 -29.63 -14.58 -14.28
C ILE A 33 -30.37 -15.47 -13.28
N GLN A 34 -30.06 -16.77 -13.30
CA GLN A 34 -30.35 -17.63 -12.18
C GLN A 34 -29.71 -16.89 -11.03
N THR A 35 -30.52 -16.47 -10.08
CA THR A 35 -30.07 -16.12 -8.74
C THR A 35 -29.30 -17.33 -8.26
N PHE A 36 -28.00 -17.35 -8.56
CA PHE A 36 -27.06 -18.27 -7.97
C PHE A 36 -27.32 -18.19 -6.46
N PRO A 37 -27.45 -19.33 -5.76
CA PRO A 37 -27.55 -19.30 -4.31
C PRO A 37 -26.37 -18.46 -3.85
N SER A 38 -26.67 -17.34 -3.17
CA SER A 38 -25.72 -16.38 -2.61
C SER A 38 -24.43 -17.10 -2.27
N LEU A 39 -23.46 -17.03 -3.19
CA LEU A 39 -22.08 -17.38 -2.90
C LEU A 39 -21.78 -16.42 -1.77
N LYS A 40 -21.70 -16.96 -0.54
CA LYS A 40 -21.38 -16.22 0.68
C LYS A 40 -20.37 -15.18 0.29
N SER A 41 -20.82 -13.92 0.31
CA SER A 41 -20.06 -12.78 -0.12
C SER A 41 -18.68 -12.92 0.49
N THR A 42 -17.65 -13.11 -0.35
CA THR A 42 -16.25 -13.12 0.08
C THR A 42 -15.82 -11.76 0.65
N ALA A 43 -16.74 -10.79 0.73
CA ALA A 43 -16.59 -9.48 1.33
C ALA A 43 -16.29 -9.48 2.85
N ASP A 44 -16.41 -10.62 3.54
CA ASP A 44 -16.11 -10.70 4.98
C ASP A 44 -14.66 -11.09 5.31
N ILE A 45 -13.79 -11.31 4.31
CA ILE A 45 -12.36 -11.51 4.60
C ILE A 45 -11.71 -10.12 4.71
N PRO A 46 -11.29 -9.68 5.90
CA PRO A 46 -10.59 -8.42 6.03
C PRO A 46 -9.30 -8.46 5.20
N PRO A 47 -8.95 -7.36 4.51
CA PRO A 47 -7.71 -7.28 3.75
C PRO A 47 -6.52 -7.55 4.67
N ALA A 48 -5.54 -8.31 4.19
CA ALA A 48 -4.30 -8.55 4.93
C ALA A 48 -3.60 -7.20 5.21
N PRO A 49 -2.98 -7.03 6.39
CA PRO A 49 -2.29 -5.79 6.74
C PRO A 49 -1.14 -5.50 5.77
N LEU A 50 -0.83 -4.22 5.57
CA LEU A 50 0.30 -3.83 4.75
C LEU A 50 1.61 -4.32 5.38
N GLN A 51 2.38 -5.11 4.64
CA GLN A 51 3.73 -5.52 5.03
C GLN A 51 4.72 -4.86 4.07
N LEU A 52 5.31 -3.75 4.50
CA LEU A 52 6.39 -3.11 3.75
C LEU A 52 7.70 -3.83 4.03
N VAL A 53 8.47 -4.07 2.97
CA VAL A 53 9.79 -4.68 3.06
C VAL A 53 10.84 -3.56 3.08
N VAL A 54 11.69 -3.56 4.10
CA VAL A 54 12.88 -2.69 4.12
C VAL A 54 13.99 -3.37 3.30
N PRO A 55 14.48 -2.77 2.21
CA PRO A 55 15.53 -3.36 1.39
C PRO A 55 16.84 -3.53 2.17
N ALA A 56 17.55 -4.64 1.94
CA ALA A 56 18.87 -4.88 2.54
C ALA A 56 19.92 -3.81 2.19
N THR A 57 19.72 -3.11 1.06
CA THR A 57 20.55 -1.98 0.64
C THR A 57 20.48 -0.82 1.62
N PHE A 58 19.34 -0.58 2.25
CA PHE A 58 19.15 0.46 3.25
C PHE A 58 19.96 0.17 4.51
N HIS A 59 19.90 -1.06 5.03
CA HIS A 59 20.73 -1.48 6.18
C HIS A 59 22.23 -1.36 5.89
N SER A 60 22.66 -1.79 4.70
CA SER A 60 24.05 -1.66 4.25
C SER A 60 24.50 -0.19 4.15
N GLN A 61 23.61 0.73 3.82
CA GLN A 61 23.93 2.17 3.77
C GLN A 61 24.06 2.76 5.18
N ILE A 62 23.17 2.42 6.10
CA ILE A 62 23.23 2.89 7.50
C ILE A 62 24.53 2.47 8.18
N GLN A 63 24.97 1.23 7.96
CA GLN A 63 26.22 0.72 8.55
C GLN A 63 27.44 1.57 8.19
N LYS A 64 27.44 2.24 7.02
CA LYS A 64 28.56 3.10 6.59
C LYS A 64 28.71 4.35 7.45
N TYR A 65 27.64 4.82 8.08
CA TYR A 65 27.65 6.04 8.88
C TYR A 65 28.11 5.81 10.32
N GLN A 66 28.41 4.55 10.72
CA GLN A 66 28.92 4.19 12.05
C GLN A 66 28.16 4.90 13.19
N LEU A 67 26.83 4.90 13.10
CA LEU A 67 25.97 5.60 14.04
C LEU A 67 26.19 5.08 15.47
N SER A 68 26.15 5.98 16.44
CA SER A 68 26.10 5.60 17.85
C SER A 68 24.86 4.72 18.13
N SER A 69 24.92 3.89 19.19
CA SER A 69 23.78 3.05 19.58
C SER A 69 22.48 3.86 19.75
N ARG A 70 22.57 5.06 20.33
CA ARG A 70 21.42 5.95 20.56
C ARG A 70 20.86 6.51 19.25
N SER A 71 21.74 6.87 18.32
CA SER A 71 21.34 7.37 16.99
C SER A 71 20.70 6.26 16.15
N HIS A 72 21.21 5.03 16.28
CA HIS A 72 20.63 3.87 15.62
C HIS A 72 19.23 3.53 16.18
N GLU A 73 19.04 3.61 17.50
CA GLU A 73 17.72 3.42 18.12
C GLU A 73 16.70 4.46 17.66
N ALA A 74 17.10 5.75 17.62
CA ALA A 74 16.24 6.82 17.11
C ALA A 74 15.87 6.63 15.63
N LEU A 75 16.81 6.11 14.82
CA LEU A 75 16.55 5.76 13.42
C LEU A 75 15.50 4.65 13.31
N LEU A 76 15.66 3.57 14.08
CA LEU A 76 14.71 2.46 14.10
C LEU A 76 13.33 2.93 14.52
N GLN A 77 13.24 3.78 15.56
CA GLN A 77 11.98 4.36 16.00
C GLN A 77 11.31 5.19 14.89
N SER A 78 12.08 6.04 14.19
CA SER A 78 11.58 6.82 13.06
C SER A 78 11.08 5.93 11.91
N LEU A 79 11.78 4.82 11.66
CA LEU A 79 11.38 3.83 10.67
C LEU A 79 10.07 3.13 11.07
N ASP A 80 9.94 2.71 12.33
CA ASP A 80 8.71 2.09 12.84
C ASP A 80 7.51 3.05 12.80
N ASP A 81 7.71 4.32 13.17
CA ASP A 81 6.69 5.36 13.06
C ASP A 81 6.25 5.56 11.60
N MET A 82 7.20 5.57 10.66
CA MET A 82 6.90 5.65 9.24
C MET A 82 6.11 4.43 8.76
N LEU A 83 6.52 3.21 9.13
CA LEU A 83 5.80 1.98 8.79
C LEU A 83 4.36 2.00 9.32
N ASN A 84 4.16 2.47 10.55
CA ASN A 84 2.84 2.64 11.14
C ASN A 84 1.96 3.61 10.34
N ILE A 85 2.51 4.75 9.90
CA ILE A 85 1.77 5.71 9.07
C ILE A 85 1.32 5.06 7.75
N TYR A 86 2.21 4.34 7.07
CA TYR A 86 1.85 3.65 5.83
C TYR A 86 0.79 2.57 6.05
N SER A 87 0.90 1.81 7.14
CA SER A 87 -0.10 0.80 7.52
C SER A 87 -1.47 1.43 7.75
N GLN A 88 -1.55 2.52 8.51
CA GLN A 88 -2.81 3.22 8.77
C GLN A 88 -3.44 3.78 7.49
N GLN A 89 -2.63 4.36 6.61
CA GLN A 89 -3.09 4.88 5.32
C GLN A 89 -3.63 3.77 4.42
N PHE A 90 -2.95 2.63 4.36
CA PHE A 90 -3.41 1.47 3.60
C PHE A 90 -4.70 0.89 4.16
N ASP A 91 -4.81 0.74 5.48
CA ASP A 91 -6.01 0.25 6.14
C ASP A 91 -7.21 1.16 5.85
N GLN A 92 -7.01 2.48 5.97
CA GLN A 92 -8.05 3.46 5.66
C GLN A 92 -8.48 3.37 4.19
N LEU A 93 -7.52 3.30 3.26
CA LEU A 93 -7.81 3.23 1.83
C LEU A 93 -8.54 1.94 1.47
N THR A 94 -8.13 0.81 2.05
CA THR A 94 -8.75 -0.49 1.76
C THR A 94 -10.15 -0.62 2.37
N ARG A 95 -10.36 -0.08 3.58
CA ARG A 95 -11.70 0.05 4.17
C ARG A 95 -12.61 0.90 3.29
N ASN A 96 -12.12 2.02 2.77
CA ASN A 96 -12.92 2.86 1.87
C ASN A 96 -13.26 2.13 0.57
N LEU A 97 -12.30 1.42 -0.03
CA LEU A 97 -12.52 0.65 -1.26
C LEU A 97 -13.55 -0.48 -1.06
N THR A 98 -13.45 -1.23 0.04
CA THR A 98 -14.40 -2.30 0.36
C THR A 98 -15.81 -1.75 0.59
N GLN A 99 -15.95 -0.68 1.37
CA GLN A 99 -17.24 -0.06 1.71
C GLN A 99 -17.95 0.63 0.54
N THR A 100 -17.20 1.20 -0.41
CA THR A 100 -17.77 1.94 -1.55
C THR A 100 -17.91 1.09 -2.82
N SER A 101 -17.45 -0.16 -2.80
CA SER A 101 -17.46 -1.01 -3.99
C SER A 101 -18.88 -1.48 -4.38
N VAL A 102 -19.28 -1.16 -5.61
CA VAL A 102 -20.48 -1.72 -6.27
C VAL A 102 -20.23 -3.21 -6.55
N PRO A 103 -21.25 -4.11 -6.59
CA PRO A 103 -21.04 -5.55 -6.77
C PRO A 103 -20.15 -5.96 -7.95
N LYS A 104 -20.10 -5.18 -9.04
CA LYS A 104 -19.19 -5.43 -10.17
C LYS A 104 -17.72 -5.21 -9.82
N LEU A 105 -17.41 -4.25 -8.94
CA LEU A 105 -16.06 -3.93 -8.48
C LEU A 105 -15.50 -4.96 -7.49
N GLN A 106 -16.35 -5.73 -6.80
CA GLN A 106 -15.89 -6.77 -5.87
C GLN A 106 -14.99 -7.82 -6.56
N SER A 107 -15.26 -8.12 -7.84
CA SER A 107 -14.47 -9.06 -8.63
C SER A 107 -13.05 -8.58 -8.93
N ILE A 108 -12.83 -7.26 -9.01
CA ILE A 108 -11.52 -6.65 -9.31
C ILE A 108 -10.83 -6.11 -8.05
N LEU A 109 -11.54 -6.09 -6.92
CA LEU A 109 -11.05 -5.56 -5.65
C LEU A 109 -9.75 -6.22 -5.18
N PRO A 110 -9.55 -7.56 -5.27
CA PRO A 110 -8.29 -8.18 -4.89
C PRO A 110 -7.08 -7.65 -5.69
N ASN A 111 -7.25 -7.47 -7.00
CA ASN A 111 -6.21 -6.92 -7.88
C ASN A 111 -5.93 -5.44 -7.57
N LEU A 112 -6.97 -4.66 -7.27
CA LEU A 112 -6.81 -3.28 -6.81
C LEU A 112 -6.01 -3.22 -5.51
N ILE A 113 -6.32 -4.07 -4.52
CA ILE A 113 -5.60 -4.15 -3.24
C ILE A 113 -4.13 -4.50 -3.46
N GLU A 114 -3.85 -5.52 -4.28
CA GLU A 114 -2.48 -5.93 -4.64
C GLU A 114 -1.70 -4.78 -5.31
N LYS A 115 -2.32 -4.08 -6.27
CA LYS A 115 -1.72 -2.91 -6.92
C LYS A 115 -1.47 -1.77 -5.94
N THR A 116 -2.39 -1.54 -5.01
CA THR A 116 -2.21 -0.57 -3.94
C THR A 116 -1.03 -0.96 -3.06
N GLN A 117 -0.92 -2.21 -2.61
CA GLN A 117 0.24 -2.69 -1.82
C GLN A 117 1.56 -2.43 -2.54
N ASN A 118 1.64 -2.81 -3.82
CA ASN A 118 2.82 -2.56 -4.65
C ASN A 118 3.13 -1.07 -4.80
N GLY A 119 2.10 -0.23 -4.93
CA GLY A 119 2.25 1.23 -4.99
C GLY A 119 2.80 1.81 -3.68
N PHE A 120 2.31 1.33 -2.53
CA PHE A 120 2.83 1.74 -1.22
C PHE A 120 4.29 1.30 -1.03
N GLN A 121 4.64 0.08 -1.42
CA GLN A 121 6.04 -0.40 -1.40
C GLN A 121 6.94 0.46 -2.28
N HIS A 122 6.52 0.73 -3.52
CA HIS A 122 7.29 1.56 -4.44
C HIS A 122 7.49 2.98 -3.89
N HIS A 123 6.43 3.60 -3.35
CA HIS A 123 6.52 4.93 -2.75
C HIS A 123 7.43 4.95 -1.51
N PHE A 124 7.35 3.92 -0.67
CA PHE A 124 8.23 3.75 0.48
C PHE A 124 9.70 3.70 0.06
N GLU A 125 10.04 2.93 -0.98
CA GLU A 125 11.40 2.79 -1.48
C GLU A 125 11.93 4.06 -2.17
N GLN A 126 11.10 4.73 -2.97
CA GLN A 126 11.53 5.88 -3.79
C GLN A 126 11.50 7.21 -3.02
N HIS A 127 10.66 7.32 -1.99
CA HIS A 127 10.44 8.59 -1.30
C HIS A 127 10.61 8.49 0.21
N GLY A 128 10.14 7.41 0.84
CA GLY A 128 10.25 7.19 2.28
C GLY A 128 11.71 6.99 2.74
N LEU A 129 12.33 5.91 2.28
CA LEU A 129 13.71 5.56 2.66
C LEU A 129 14.74 6.64 2.27
N PRO A 130 14.68 7.25 1.07
CA PRO A 130 15.65 8.28 0.70
C PRO A 130 15.55 9.54 1.56
N LYS A 131 14.33 9.90 2.01
CA LYS A 131 14.15 11.01 2.94
C LYS A 131 14.84 10.71 4.27
N LEU A 132 14.62 9.52 4.82
CA LEU A 132 15.22 9.11 6.09
C LEU A 132 16.75 9.01 5.98
N MET A 133 17.27 8.48 4.87
CA MET A 133 18.71 8.43 4.60
C MET A 133 19.36 9.82 4.54
N LYS A 134 18.68 10.83 3.98
CA LYS A 134 19.19 12.21 3.95
C LYS A 134 19.32 12.80 5.36
N GLU A 135 18.36 12.52 6.23
CA GLU A 135 18.40 12.97 7.63
C GLU A 135 19.55 12.28 8.39
N VAL A 136 19.75 10.98 8.16
CA VAL A 136 20.90 10.23 8.71
C VAL A 136 22.23 10.78 8.22
N GLU A 137 22.35 11.07 6.93
CA GLU A 137 23.56 11.67 6.35
C GLU A 137 23.85 13.05 6.93
N ALA A 138 22.82 13.90 7.09
CA ALA A 138 22.97 15.21 7.70
C ALA A 138 23.44 15.09 9.16
N PHE A 139 22.82 14.20 9.94
CA PHE A 139 23.19 13.95 11.33
C PHE A 139 24.64 13.45 11.45
N ALA A 140 25.05 12.51 10.59
CA ALA A 140 26.41 11.97 10.61
C ALA A 140 27.47 13.01 10.24
N LYS A 141 27.13 14.00 9.39
CA LYS A 141 28.02 15.12 9.07
C LYS A 141 28.18 16.11 10.24
N GLU A 142 27.10 16.35 10.98
CA GLU A 142 27.11 17.26 12.13
C GLU A 142 27.75 16.63 13.38
N HIS A 143 27.70 15.31 13.50
CA HIS A 143 28.25 14.55 14.63
C HIS A 143 29.24 13.48 14.17
N PRO A 144 30.42 13.85 13.67
CA PRO A 144 31.45 12.87 13.29
C PRO A 144 31.87 12.03 14.49
N SER A 145 31.96 10.71 14.31
CA SER A 145 32.41 9.78 15.36
C SER A 145 33.76 10.22 15.91
N THR A 146 33.78 10.49 17.22
CA THR A 146 34.87 11.12 17.97
C THR A 146 36.09 10.21 18.21
N GLU A 147 36.20 9.07 17.53
CA GLU A 147 37.30 8.11 17.71
C GLU A 147 38.67 8.63 17.28
N SER A 148 38.75 9.79 16.63
CA SER A 148 40.00 10.37 16.15
C SER A 148 40.69 11.29 17.17
N THR A 149 40.40 11.16 18.48
CA THR A 149 41.25 11.79 19.49
C THR A 149 42.37 10.80 19.84
N PRO A 150 43.62 11.03 19.42
CA PRO A 150 44.71 10.12 19.73
C PRO A 150 44.82 9.97 21.26
N PRO A 151 45.10 8.76 21.77
CA PRO A 151 45.29 8.56 23.20
C PRO A 151 46.34 9.54 23.71
N PRO A 152 46.14 10.18 24.87
CA PRO A 152 47.11 11.11 25.42
C PRO A 152 48.47 10.39 25.52
N PRO A 153 49.58 11.07 25.16
CA PRO A 153 50.90 10.45 25.15
C PRO A 153 51.17 9.81 26.51
N THR A 154 51.67 8.57 26.49
CA THR A 154 52.09 7.82 27.68
C THR A 154 52.96 8.73 28.54
N ARG A 155 52.49 9.04 29.76
CA ARG A 155 53.29 9.75 30.75
C ARG A 155 54.52 8.90 31.01
N GLN A 156 55.68 9.34 30.51
CA GLN A 156 56.96 8.70 30.83
C GLN A 156 57.09 8.73 32.35
N SER A 157 57.01 7.56 32.99
CA SER A 157 57.29 7.44 34.41
C SER A 157 58.77 7.75 34.58
N SER A 158 59.08 8.89 35.17
CA SER A 158 60.43 9.24 35.60
C SER A 158 60.86 8.21 36.63
N ILE A 159 61.66 7.22 36.20
CA ILE A 159 62.32 6.28 37.11
C ILE A 159 63.35 7.10 37.89
N PRO A 160 63.30 7.13 39.24
CA PRO A 160 64.32 7.81 40.02
C PRO A 160 65.64 7.06 39.89
N ALA A 161 66.71 7.78 39.55
CA ALA A 161 68.07 7.27 39.68
C ALA A 161 68.38 7.14 41.18
N TYR A 162 68.27 5.92 41.72
CA TYR A 162 68.86 5.60 43.02
C TYR A 162 70.36 5.39 42.78
N GLU A 163 71.17 6.34 43.22
CA GLU A 163 72.59 6.14 43.51
C GLU A 163 72.71 5.30 44.80
N ALA A 164 73.42 4.18 44.71
CA ALA A 164 74.12 3.51 45.81
C ALA A 164 75.24 2.63 45.26
#